data_AF-A0A9C7RMJ2-F1
#
_entry.id   AF-A0A9C7RMJ2-F1
#
_cell.length_a   1.000
_cell.length_b   1.000
_cell.length_c   1.000
_cell.angle_alpha   90.00
_cell.angle_beta   90.00
_cell.angle_gamma   90.00
#
_symmetry.space_group_name_H-M   'P 1'
#
loop_
_entity.id
_entity.type
_entity.pdbx_description
1 polymer ?
#
loop_
_entity_poly.entity_id
_entity_poly.type
_entity_poly.pdbx_seq_one_letter_code
_entity_poly.pdbx_strand_id
1 'polypeptide(L)'
;MLKEILKYLKEKEEKRIPYFVPKQWIPEGYDGWVEEINGKCSVRPYEFFSKVIESVLERAREGIDYSLPLSKIEGKEDRDWIKRSTMYISLPRMTTSYNHKGFGRFEPIDIFGYKESGTFLKMIAILFYLKKFKVNVLYLLPVSQSSEIFKKGEVGSPYAVKDPLKIEAVYHDPLLEDFEVDDEFKAFVEACHVLGIRVVLDFIPRTAARDSNLILKHPEWFYWIKIEELQGYGPPRIPGKGFKIPEKEDIPYIYSLESVKKHLSKFTKSPKEIDPQKWENFT
;
A
#
# COMPACT_ATOMS: atom_id res chain seq x y z
N MET A 1 -8.13 13.81 11.56
CA MET A 1 -8.93 12.81 10.83
C MET A 1 -9.38 11.66 11.72
N LEU A 2 -8.50 11.10 12.56
CA LEU A 2 -8.82 9.99 13.48
C LEU A 2 -10.02 10.26 14.39
N LYS A 3 -10.17 11.49 14.91
CA LYS A 3 -11.34 11.91 15.71
C LYS A 3 -12.65 11.96 14.90
N GLU A 4 -12.57 12.31 13.62
CA GLU A 4 -13.74 12.38 12.73
C GLU A 4 -14.23 10.96 12.41
N ILE A 5 -13.31 10.05 12.10
CA ILE A 5 -13.61 8.62 11.94
C ILE A 5 -14.21 8.05 13.24
N LEU A 6 -13.66 8.38 14.42
CA LEU A 6 -14.24 7.94 15.70
C LEU A 6 -15.70 8.39 15.85
N LYS A 7 -15.97 9.67 15.59
CA LYS A 7 -17.33 10.23 15.67
C LYS A 7 -18.27 9.49 14.73
N TYR A 8 -17.86 9.32 13.48
CA TYR A 8 -18.63 8.60 12.48
C TYR A 8 -18.95 7.16 12.91
N LEU A 9 -17.96 6.40 13.37
CA LEU A 9 -18.15 5.02 13.83
C LEU A 9 -19.14 4.94 15.01
N LYS A 10 -19.11 5.93 15.93
CA LYS A 10 -20.06 6.00 17.05
C LYS A 10 -21.50 6.35 16.63
N GLU A 11 -21.68 7.01 15.50
CA GLU A 11 -22.99 7.40 14.96
C GLU A 11 -23.63 6.29 14.10
N LYS A 12 -22.84 5.32 13.63
CA LYS A 12 -23.36 4.20 12.82
C LYS A 12 -24.13 3.19 13.68
N GLU A 13 -25.27 2.76 13.14
CA GLU A 13 -26.01 1.63 13.71
C GLU A 13 -25.28 0.31 13.46
N GLU A 14 -25.23 -0.53 14.48
CA GLU A 14 -24.58 -1.83 14.38
C GLU A 14 -25.27 -2.75 13.39
N LYS A 15 -24.46 -3.38 12.52
CA LYS A 15 -24.94 -4.45 11.66
C LYS A 15 -25.22 -5.67 12.53
N ARG A 16 -26.39 -6.29 12.38
CA ARG A 16 -26.72 -7.60 13.02
C ARG A 16 -26.04 -8.79 12.34
N ILE A 17 -24.93 -8.53 11.66
CA ILE A 17 -24.17 -9.49 10.86
C ILE A 17 -22.85 -9.74 11.59
N PRO A 18 -22.41 -11.01 11.73
CA PRO A 18 -21.16 -11.30 12.43
C PRO A 18 -19.97 -10.71 11.67
N TYR A 19 -19.03 -10.12 12.42
CA TYR A 19 -17.74 -9.69 11.91
C TYR A 19 -16.64 -10.38 12.72
N PHE A 20 -16.03 -11.41 12.13
CA PHE A 20 -14.99 -12.17 12.81
C PHE A 20 -13.62 -11.50 12.68
N VAL A 21 -12.88 -11.51 13.79
CA VAL A 21 -11.49 -11.06 13.88
C VAL A 21 -10.63 -12.12 14.61
N PRO A 22 -9.30 -12.14 14.38
CA PRO A 22 -8.39 -12.90 15.21
C PRO A 22 -8.42 -12.39 16.66
N LYS A 23 -8.32 -13.30 17.64
CA LYS A 23 -8.23 -12.94 19.07
C LYS A 23 -7.11 -11.94 19.37
N GLN A 24 -6.02 -11.99 18.60
CA GLN A 24 -4.86 -11.12 18.72
C GLN A 24 -5.17 -9.65 18.37
N TRP A 25 -6.24 -9.37 17.64
CA TRP A 25 -6.65 -8.01 17.30
C TRP A 25 -7.43 -7.34 18.43
N ILE A 26 -7.98 -8.11 19.37
CA ILE A 26 -8.68 -7.57 20.53
C ILE A 26 -7.64 -6.99 21.50
N PRO A 27 -7.64 -5.66 21.76
CA PRO A 27 -6.72 -5.06 22.71
C PRO A 27 -6.91 -5.60 24.13
N GLU A 28 -5.85 -5.54 24.93
CA GLU A 28 -5.97 -5.87 26.35
C GLU A 28 -6.80 -4.79 27.06
N GLY A 29 -7.75 -5.22 27.90
CA GLY A 29 -8.70 -4.31 28.54
C GLY A 29 -9.85 -3.84 27.63
N TYR A 30 -9.99 -4.41 26.43
CA TYR A 30 -11.16 -4.15 25.58
C TYR A 30 -12.45 -4.56 26.30
N ASP A 31 -13.39 -3.62 26.40
CA ASP A 31 -14.63 -3.70 27.17
C ASP A 31 -15.89 -3.75 26.29
N GLY A 32 -15.73 -3.78 24.96
CA GLY A 32 -16.85 -3.89 24.02
C GLY A 32 -17.36 -5.32 23.84
N TRP A 33 -18.43 -5.46 23.07
CA TRP A 33 -19.01 -6.78 22.81
C TRP A 33 -18.06 -7.69 22.02
N VAL A 34 -17.82 -8.90 22.55
CA VAL A 34 -17.07 -9.98 21.89
C VAL A 34 -17.75 -11.31 22.20
N GLU A 35 -17.94 -12.14 21.17
CA GLU A 35 -18.37 -13.52 21.33
C GLU A 35 -17.30 -14.46 20.76
N GLU A 36 -16.85 -15.42 21.57
CA GLU A 36 -15.87 -16.43 21.12
C GLU A 36 -16.60 -17.67 20.58
N ILE A 37 -16.41 -17.96 19.29
CA ILE A 37 -17.04 -19.08 18.58
C ILE A 37 -15.93 -19.89 17.92
N ASN A 38 -15.73 -21.14 18.35
CA ASN A 38 -14.72 -22.06 17.79
C ASN A 38 -13.31 -21.45 17.69
N GLY A 39 -12.88 -20.71 18.71
CA GLY A 39 -11.56 -20.07 18.77
C GLY A 39 -11.42 -18.80 17.91
N LYS A 40 -12.50 -18.30 17.31
CA LYS A 40 -12.57 -17.00 16.62
C LYS A 40 -13.38 -16.02 17.44
N CYS A 41 -13.07 -14.73 17.35
CA CYS A 41 -13.83 -13.68 18.03
C CYS A 41 -14.75 -13.01 17.02
N SER A 42 -16.06 -13.04 17.27
CA SER A 42 -17.04 -12.18 16.60
C SER A 42 -17.14 -10.87 17.37
N VAL A 43 -17.16 -9.75 16.66
CA VAL A 43 -17.34 -8.42 17.23
C VAL A 43 -18.42 -7.64 16.50
N ARG A 44 -18.89 -6.56 17.11
CA ARG A 44 -19.66 -5.51 16.46
C ARG A 44 -18.68 -4.53 15.81
N PRO A 45 -18.62 -4.43 14.47
CA PRO A 45 -17.49 -3.77 13.81
C PRO A 45 -17.39 -2.28 14.14
N TYR A 46 -18.49 -1.53 14.20
CA TYR A 46 -18.43 -0.09 14.47
C TYR A 46 -18.01 0.19 15.92
N GLU A 47 -18.56 -0.55 16.89
CA GLU A 47 -18.18 -0.55 18.30
C GLU A 47 -16.72 -0.94 18.47
N PHE A 48 -16.28 -1.99 17.78
CA PHE A 48 -14.90 -2.48 17.85
C PHE A 48 -13.90 -1.42 17.41
N PHE A 49 -14.05 -0.89 16.19
CA PHE A 49 -13.12 0.11 15.69
C PHE A 49 -13.22 1.43 16.46
N SER A 50 -14.42 1.85 16.90
CA SER A 50 -14.57 3.06 17.71
C SER A 50 -13.87 2.94 19.07
N LYS A 51 -14.04 1.83 19.79
CA LYS A 51 -13.35 1.59 21.07
C LYS A 51 -11.84 1.44 20.93
N VAL A 52 -11.37 0.80 19.85
CA VAL A 52 -9.94 0.76 19.52
C VAL A 52 -9.40 2.17 19.32
N ILE A 53 -10.06 2.99 18.51
CA ILE A 53 -9.63 4.37 18.23
C ILE A 53 -9.73 5.24 19.48
N GLU A 54 -10.76 5.07 20.30
CA GLU A 54 -10.89 5.73 21.61
C GLU A 54 -9.71 5.39 22.51
N SER A 55 -9.35 4.11 22.63
CA SER A 55 -8.18 3.66 23.38
C SER A 55 -6.88 4.30 22.85
N VAL A 56 -6.76 4.50 21.53
CA VAL A 56 -5.63 5.24 20.97
C VAL A 56 -5.66 6.69 21.45
N LEU A 57 -6.79 7.37 21.29
CA LEU A 57 -6.94 8.80 21.63
C LEU A 57 -6.81 9.11 23.12
N GLU A 58 -7.14 8.18 24.02
CA GLU A 58 -6.85 8.31 25.47
C GLU A 58 -5.36 8.48 25.77
N ARG A 59 -4.49 8.02 24.88
CA ARG A 59 -3.02 8.18 24.98
C ARG A 59 -2.52 9.44 24.27
N ALA A 60 -3.39 10.17 23.58
CA ALA A 60 -3.03 11.42 22.92
C ALA A 60 -2.85 12.54 23.96
N ARG A 61 -1.84 13.38 23.72
CA ARG A 61 -1.62 14.59 24.51
C ARG A 61 -2.43 15.74 23.94
N GLU A 62 -3.00 16.55 24.83
CA GLU A 62 -3.74 17.75 24.45
C GLU A 62 -2.83 18.75 23.70
N GLY A 63 -3.39 19.44 22.69
CA GLY A 63 -2.67 20.45 21.91
C GLY A 63 -1.63 19.93 20.91
N ILE A 64 -1.46 18.61 20.77
CA ILE A 64 -0.50 18.02 19.81
C ILE A 64 -1.18 17.69 18.47
N ASP A 65 -0.60 18.16 17.38
CA ASP A 65 -0.95 17.74 16.01
C ASP A 65 -0.19 16.48 15.61
N TYR A 66 -0.86 15.34 15.71
CA TYR A 66 -0.31 14.03 15.35
C TYR A 66 -0.28 13.73 13.85
N SER A 67 -0.76 14.64 12.99
CA SER A 67 -0.55 14.54 11.54
C SER A 67 0.90 14.90 11.14
N LEU A 68 1.64 15.56 12.03
CA LEU A 68 3.05 15.91 11.82
C LEU A 68 3.99 14.74 12.15
N PRO A 69 5.19 14.69 11.55
CA PRO A 69 6.21 13.70 11.92
C PRO A 69 6.58 13.78 13.41
N LEU A 70 6.81 12.63 14.04
CA LEU A 70 7.20 12.57 15.46
C LEU A 70 8.47 13.38 15.78
N SER A 71 9.41 13.53 14.83
CA SER A 71 10.57 14.43 15.03
C SER A 71 10.16 15.89 15.26
N LYS A 72 9.13 16.39 14.56
CA LYS A 72 8.61 17.76 14.77
C LYS A 72 7.90 17.87 16.10
N ILE A 73 7.10 16.88 16.47
CA ILE A 73 6.39 16.82 17.76
C ILE A 73 7.38 16.75 18.95
N GLU A 74 8.50 16.03 18.78
CA GLU A 74 9.54 15.88 19.80
C GLU A 74 10.61 16.99 19.78
N GLY A 75 10.59 17.89 18.78
CA GLY A 75 11.64 18.91 18.62
C GLY A 75 13.02 18.34 18.32
N LYS A 76 13.11 17.20 17.61
CA LYS A 76 14.38 16.53 17.27
C LYS A 76 14.69 16.63 15.79
N GLU A 77 15.92 17.02 15.46
CA GLU A 77 16.37 17.14 14.07
C GLU A 77 17.25 15.96 13.62
N ASP A 78 17.83 15.22 14.56
CA ASP A 78 18.69 14.07 14.27
C ASP A 78 17.90 12.81 13.85
N ARG A 79 18.64 11.81 13.35
CA ARG A 79 18.11 10.51 12.93
C ARG A 79 18.45 9.39 13.89
N ASP A 80 18.94 9.68 15.09
CA ASP A 80 19.42 8.67 16.05
C ASP A 80 18.29 7.78 16.57
N TRP A 81 17.04 8.22 16.44
CA TRP A 81 15.86 7.40 16.74
C TRP A 81 15.93 6.01 16.07
N ILE A 82 16.45 5.90 14.84
CA ILE A 82 16.51 4.63 14.10
C ILE A 82 17.43 3.61 14.77
N LYS A 83 18.47 4.06 15.49
CA LYS A 83 19.45 3.18 16.16
C LYS A 83 18.85 2.44 17.35
N ARG A 84 17.68 2.87 17.82
CA ARG A 84 16.96 2.31 18.98
C ARG A 84 15.55 1.81 18.60
N SER A 85 15.33 1.58 17.31
CA SER A 85 14.03 1.18 16.78
C SER A 85 13.86 -0.34 16.71
N THR A 86 12.64 -0.77 17.00
CA THR A 86 12.14 -2.10 16.66
C THR A 86 11.15 -1.93 15.51
N MET A 87 11.56 -2.38 14.33
CA MET A 87 10.81 -2.21 13.09
C MET A 87 9.96 -3.44 12.76
N TYR A 88 8.73 -3.21 12.33
CA TYR A 88 7.88 -4.21 11.69
C TYR A 88 7.64 -3.82 10.23
N ILE A 89 7.88 -4.75 9.30
CA ILE A 89 7.63 -4.56 7.87
C ILE A 89 6.26 -5.14 7.56
N SER A 90 5.38 -4.33 6.96
CA SER A 90 4.02 -4.71 6.64
C SER A 90 3.73 -4.49 5.15
N LEU A 91 3.03 -5.47 4.57
CA LEU A 91 2.21 -5.26 3.39
C LEU A 91 0.76 -5.18 3.89
N PRO A 92 0.13 -3.99 3.99
CA PRO A 92 -1.16 -3.84 4.68
C PRO A 92 -2.24 -4.79 4.16
N ARG A 93 -2.35 -4.93 2.83
CA ARG A 93 -3.33 -5.80 2.13
C ARG A 93 -3.17 -7.30 2.40
N MET A 94 -2.14 -7.69 3.14
CA MET A 94 -1.90 -9.07 3.57
C MET A 94 -1.90 -9.14 5.10
N THR A 95 -1.24 -8.19 5.76
CA THR A 95 -1.06 -8.15 7.22
C THR A 95 -2.39 -8.17 7.95
N THR A 96 -3.39 -7.45 7.42
CA THR A 96 -4.73 -7.35 8.03
C THR A 96 -5.81 -8.02 7.21
N SER A 97 -5.44 -9.01 6.39
CA SER A 97 -6.41 -9.82 5.66
C SER A 97 -6.97 -10.91 6.55
N TYR A 98 -8.30 -11.01 6.63
CA TYR A 98 -8.96 -12.02 7.45
C TYR A 98 -10.38 -12.30 6.96
N ASN A 99 -10.80 -13.57 7.00
CA ASN A 99 -12.15 -13.97 6.62
C ASN A 99 -13.14 -13.54 7.72
N HIS A 100 -13.84 -12.44 7.47
CA HIS A 100 -14.77 -11.81 8.41
C HIS A 100 -16.12 -12.53 8.49
N LYS A 101 -16.49 -13.35 7.49
CA LYS A 101 -17.67 -14.23 7.56
C LYS A 101 -17.55 -15.29 8.66
N GLY A 102 -16.33 -15.73 8.95
CA GLY A 102 -16.05 -16.81 9.91
C GLY A 102 -16.27 -18.22 9.36
N PHE A 103 -16.76 -18.36 8.14
CA PHE A 103 -16.97 -19.64 7.44
C PHE A 103 -16.54 -19.53 5.97
N GLY A 104 -16.47 -20.68 5.28
CA GLY A 104 -16.14 -20.72 3.86
C GLY A 104 -14.72 -20.24 3.53
N ARG A 105 -14.52 -19.80 2.30
CA ARG A 105 -13.24 -19.29 1.80
C ARG A 105 -13.14 -17.77 1.91
N PHE A 106 -11.91 -17.29 1.84
CA PHE A 106 -11.61 -15.87 1.75
C PHE A 106 -12.19 -15.27 0.46
N GLU A 107 -12.71 -14.05 0.53
CA GLU A 107 -13.21 -13.26 -0.59
C GLU A 107 -12.78 -11.79 -0.41
N PRO A 108 -12.21 -11.09 -1.41
CA PRO A 108 -11.74 -9.71 -1.24
C PRO A 108 -12.80 -8.75 -0.66
N ILE A 109 -14.06 -8.94 -1.05
CA ILE A 109 -15.27 -8.39 -0.43
C ILE A 109 -16.22 -9.56 -0.28
N ASP A 110 -16.76 -9.77 0.92
CA ASP A 110 -17.64 -10.89 1.22
C ASP A 110 -19.13 -10.58 0.93
N ILE A 111 -19.97 -11.60 1.08
CA ILE A 111 -21.43 -11.51 0.87
C ILE A 111 -22.14 -10.52 1.82
N PHE A 112 -21.48 -10.08 2.89
CA PHE A 112 -21.99 -9.11 3.85
C PHE A 112 -21.50 -7.68 3.57
N GLY A 113 -20.67 -7.52 2.54
CA GLY A 113 -20.06 -6.25 2.15
C GLY A 113 -18.82 -5.90 2.98
N TYR A 114 -18.27 -6.82 3.77
CA TYR A 114 -17.01 -6.58 4.47
C TYR A 114 -15.83 -6.83 3.55
N LYS A 115 -14.84 -5.94 3.62
CA LYS A 115 -13.56 -6.11 2.93
C LYS A 115 -12.69 -7.08 3.73
N GLU A 116 -12.49 -8.29 3.24
CA GLU A 116 -11.60 -9.24 3.92
C GLU A 116 -10.12 -8.93 3.64
N SER A 117 -9.79 -8.37 2.47
CA SER A 117 -8.46 -7.84 2.18
C SER A 117 -8.06 -6.73 3.17
N GLY A 118 -6.79 -6.63 3.53
CA GLY A 118 -6.33 -5.63 4.51
C GLY A 118 -6.58 -4.17 4.11
N THR A 119 -7.00 -3.35 5.09
CA THR A 119 -7.37 -1.92 4.97
C THR A 119 -6.62 -1.08 6.01
N PHE A 120 -6.60 0.25 5.86
CA PHE A 120 -5.97 1.12 6.86
C PHE A 120 -6.72 1.14 8.19
N LEU A 121 -8.07 1.06 8.17
CA LEU A 121 -8.86 0.88 9.38
C LEU A 121 -8.43 -0.37 10.17
N LYS A 122 -8.26 -1.51 9.49
CA LYS A 122 -7.79 -2.74 10.15
C LYS A 122 -6.33 -2.67 10.60
N MET A 123 -5.50 -1.87 9.92
CA MET A 123 -4.14 -1.59 10.39
C MET A 123 -4.12 -0.85 11.74
N ILE A 124 -5.11 0.02 12.01
CA ILE A 124 -5.26 0.67 13.33
C ILE A 124 -5.54 -0.37 14.42
N ALA A 125 -6.41 -1.36 14.16
CA ALA A 125 -6.77 -2.39 15.13
C ALA A 125 -5.58 -3.22 15.64
N ILE A 126 -4.58 -3.46 14.78
CA ILE A 126 -3.41 -4.26 15.18
C ILE A 126 -2.30 -3.46 15.87
N LEU A 127 -2.40 -2.13 15.98
CA LEU A 127 -1.32 -1.31 16.54
C LEU A 127 -1.00 -1.68 17.99
N PHE A 128 -2.02 -1.99 18.81
CA PHE A 128 -1.81 -2.46 20.18
C PHE A 128 -1.12 -3.83 20.22
N TYR A 129 -1.45 -4.72 19.30
CA TYR A 129 -0.75 -6.01 19.17
C TYR A 129 0.73 -5.82 18.82
N LEU A 130 1.04 -4.96 17.84
CA LEU A 130 2.43 -4.64 17.47
C LEU A 130 3.19 -4.00 18.64
N LYS A 131 2.53 -3.15 19.42
CA LYS A 131 3.11 -2.53 20.63
C LYS A 131 3.52 -3.54 21.69
N LYS A 132 2.83 -4.68 21.83
CA LYS A 132 3.23 -5.77 22.75
C LYS A 132 4.63 -6.30 22.41
N PHE A 133 5.02 -6.27 21.14
CA PHE A 133 6.36 -6.63 20.67
C PHE A 133 7.35 -5.46 20.67
N LYS A 134 7.00 -4.34 21.33
CA LYS A 134 7.81 -3.12 21.40
C LYS A 134 8.09 -2.50 20.04
N VAL A 135 7.27 -2.78 19.02
CA VAL A 135 7.36 -2.14 17.72
C VAL A 135 7.13 -0.64 17.89
N ASN A 136 8.05 0.16 17.37
CA ASN A 136 7.99 1.61 17.36
C ASN A 136 8.29 2.20 15.97
N VAL A 137 8.49 1.35 14.96
CA VAL A 137 8.55 1.74 13.55
C VAL A 137 7.76 0.74 12.72
N LEU A 138 6.87 1.25 11.88
CA LEU A 138 6.10 0.49 10.91
C LEU A 138 6.57 0.88 9.51
N TYR A 139 7.27 -0.04 8.84
CA TYR A 139 7.69 0.11 7.45
C TYR A 139 6.62 -0.50 6.56
N LEU A 140 6.05 0.28 5.65
CA LEU A 140 5.08 -0.21 4.69
C LEU A 140 5.76 -0.45 3.34
N LEU A 141 5.56 -1.65 2.78
CA LEU A 141 5.75 -1.86 1.34
C LEU A 141 4.87 -0.86 0.56
N PRO A 142 5.12 -0.64 -0.76
CA PRO A 142 4.41 0.41 -1.50
C PRO A 142 2.89 0.31 -1.36
N VAL A 143 2.28 1.42 -0.93
CA VAL A 143 0.83 1.60 -0.80
C VAL A 143 0.25 2.49 -1.89
N SER A 144 1.10 2.99 -2.79
CA SER A 144 0.69 3.77 -3.96
C SER A 144 -0.15 2.93 -4.92
N GLN A 145 -0.95 3.60 -5.75
CA GLN A 145 -1.77 2.95 -6.77
C GLN A 145 -0.93 2.04 -7.66
N SER A 146 -1.37 0.80 -7.78
CA SER A 146 -0.70 -0.27 -8.51
C SER A 146 -1.46 -0.63 -9.80
N SER A 147 -0.78 -1.35 -10.67
CA SER A 147 -1.31 -1.78 -11.95
C SER A 147 -1.92 -3.17 -11.88
N GLU A 148 -3.04 -3.32 -12.57
CA GLU A 148 -3.78 -4.58 -12.69
C GLU A 148 -3.45 -5.36 -13.97
N ILE A 149 -2.53 -4.86 -14.81
CA ILE A 149 -2.10 -5.56 -16.03
C ILE A 149 -0.78 -6.32 -15.82
N PHE A 150 -0.58 -7.40 -16.58
CA PHE A 150 0.61 -8.27 -16.48
C PHE A 150 0.85 -8.84 -15.07
N LYS A 151 -0.22 -9.03 -14.28
CA LYS A 151 -0.15 -9.70 -12.98
C LYS A 151 0.27 -11.17 -13.16
N LYS A 152 1.02 -11.69 -12.19
CA LYS A 152 1.37 -13.12 -12.12
C LYS A 152 0.27 -13.99 -11.51
N GLY A 153 -0.68 -13.38 -10.79
CA GLY A 153 -1.81 -14.04 -10.14
C GLY A 153 -2.98 -13.08 -10.01
N GLU A 154 -3.90 -13.37 -9.09
CA GLU A 154 -5.13 -12.59 -8.92
C GLU A 154 -4.87 -11.17 -8.42
N VAL A 155 -3.86 -10.99 -7.55
CA VAL A 155 -3.46 -9.70 -6.97
C VAL A 155 -2.14 -9.24 -7.58
N GLY A 156 -2.09 -7.98 -8.02
CA GLY A 156 -0.90 -7.37 -8.64
C GLY A 156 0.24 -7.12 -7.66
N SER A 157 1.46 -6.92 -8.17
CA SER A 157 2.61 -6.54 -7.32
C SER A 157 2.44 -5.10 -6.82
N PRO A 158 2.74 -4.79 -5.54
CA PRO A 158 2.69 -3.40 -5.06
C PRO A 158 3.78 -2.54 -5.73
N TYR A 159 4.80 -3.18 -6.31
CA TYR A 159 5.89 -2.52 -7.04
C TYR A 159 5.52 -2.17 -8.49
N ALA A 160 4.36 -2.60 -8.99
CA ALA A 160 3.86 -2.20 -10.31
C ALA A 160 3.14 -0.85 -10.20
N VAL A 161 3.88 0.20 -9.83
CA VAL A 161 3.32 1.52 -9.47
C VAL A 161 2.70 2.21 -10.70
N LYS A 162 1.37 2.34 -10.69
CA LYS A 162 0.60 3.03 -11.73
C LYS A 162 0.61 4.54 -11.53
N ASP A 163 0.44 4.99 -10.29
CA ASP A 163 0.49 6.39 -9.90
C ASP A 163 1.22 6.54 -8.55
N PRO A 164 2.43 7.12 -8.53
CA PRO A 164 3.20 7.26 -7.29
C PRO A 164 2.64 8.30 -6.33
N LEU A 165 1.70 9.15 -6.76
CA LEU A 165 1.13 10.23 -5.96
C LEU A 165 -0.26 9.91 -5.42
N LYS A 166 -0.83 8.76 -5.77
CA LYS A 166 -2.14 8.30 -5.28
C LYS A 166 -1.97 7.07 -4.42
N ILE A 167 -2.75 6.97 -3.36
CA ILE A 167 -2.85 5.76 -2.55
C ILE A 167 -3.75 4.75 -3.28
N GLU A 168 -3.44 3.46 -3.18
CA GLU A 168 -4.26 2.41 -3.78
C GLU A 168 -5.63 2.32 -3.09
N ALA A 169 -6.70 2.43 -3.87
CA ALA A 169 -8.08 2.43 -3.37
C ALA A 169 -8.47 1.11 -2.70
N VAL A 170 -7.74 0.01 -2.96
CA VAL A 170 -7.97 -1.28 -2.31
C VAL A 170 -7.84 -1.22 -0.78
N TYR A 171 -7.11 -0.23 -0.25
CA TYR A 171 -6.90 -0.05 1.19
C TYR A 171 -8.06 0.66 1.89
N HIS A 172 -9.02 1.22 1.14
CA HIS A 172 -10.25 1.78 1.68
C HIS A 172 -11.12 0.69 2.33
N ASP A 173 -11.66 0.99 3.51
CA ASP A 173 -12.59 0.11 4.22
C ASP A 173 -14.05 0.52 3.98
N PRO A 174 -14.92 -0.36 3.45
CA PRO A 174 -16.35 -0.08 3.26
C PRO A 174 -17.12 0.23 4.54
N LEU A 175 -16.55 -0.04 5.72
CA LEU A 175 -17.10 0.46 6.99
C LEU A 175 -17.01 1.98 7.10
N LEU A 176 -16.24 2.67 6.25
CA LEU A 176 -16.02 4.11 6.27
C LEU A 176 -16.49 4.75 4.94
N GLU A 177 -17.68 4.39 4.45
CA GLU A 177 -18.23 4.83 3.15
C GLU A 177 -18.26 6.36 2.91
N ASP A 178 -18.19 7.19 3.97
CA ASP A 178 -18.20 8.65 3.86
C ASP A 178 -16.77 9.26 3.83
N PHE A 179 -15.73 8.42 3.79
CA PHE A 179 -14.32 8.83 3.79
C PHE A 179 -13.59 8.30 2.57
N GLU A 180 -12.56 9.04 2.15
CA GLU A 180 -11.66 8.61 1.09
C GLU A 180 -10.45 7.86 1.68
N VAL A 181 -9.76 7.08 0.85
CA VAL A 181 -8.59 6.30 1.27
C VAL A 181 -7.45 7.16 1.85
N ASP A 182 -7.31 8.39 1.36
CA ASP A 182 -6.34 9.38 1.85
C ASP A 182 -6.66 9.83 3.29
N ASP A 183 -7.95 9.96 3.63
CA ASP A 183 -8.41 10.29 4.98
C ASP A 183 -8.10 9.14 5.94
N GLU A 184 -8.40 7.91 5.53
CA GLU A 184 -8.09 6.71 6.32
C GLU A 184 -6.58 6.55 6.55
N PHE A 185 -5.77 6.78 5.52
CA PHE A 185 -4.31 6.72 5.67
C PHE A 185 -3.81 7.79 6.64
N LYS A 186 -4.34 9.02 6.56
CA LYS A 186 -4.02 10.08 7.51
C LYS A 186 -4.41 9.70 8.94
N ALA A 187 -5.59 9.14 9.16
CA ALA A 187 -6.03 8.67 10.48
C ALA A 187 -5.15 7.53 11.01
N PHE A 188 -4.73 6.60 10.15
CA PHE A 188 -3.81 5.53 10.50
C PHE A 188 -2.43 6.07 10.94
N VAL A 189 -1.89 7.06 10.22
CA VAL A 189 -0.63 7.72 10.60
C VAL A 189 -0.79 8.49 11.92
N GLU A 190 -1.89 9.23 12.10
CA GLU A 190 -2.23 9.91 13.37
C GLU A 190 -2.25 8.89 14.52
N ALA A 191 -2.91 7.73 14.34
CA ALA A 191 -2.97 6.67 15.35
C ALA A 191 -1.60 6.08 15.68
N CYS A 192 -0.77 5.83 14.67
CA CYS A 192 0.62 5.41 14.87
C CYS A 192 1.39 6.43 15.72
N HIS A 193 1.32 7.71 15.37
CA HIS A 193 2.03 8.77 16.06
C HIS A 193 1.54 8.99 17.49
N VAL A 194 0.24 8.89 17.76
CA VAL A 194 -0.31 8.90 19.13
C VAL A 194 0.33 7.81 19.99
N LEU A 195 0.52 6.62 19.42
CA LEU A 195 1.18 5.51 20.09
C LEU A 195 2.72 5.59 20.06
N GLY A 196 3.32 6.64 19.50
CA GLY A 196 4.77 6.76 19.35
C GLY A 196 5.39 5.74 18.39
N ILE A 197 4.64 5.34 17.37
CA ILE A 197 5.08 4.48 16.26
C ILE A 197 5.37 5.38 15.05
N ARG A 198 6.58 5.33 14.51
CA ARG A 198 6.95 6.04 13.27
C ARG A 198 6.49 5.25 12.05
N VAL A 199 6.04 5.94 11.01
CA VAL A 199 5.69 5.33 9.72
C VAL A 199 6.79 5.60 8.70
N VAL A 200 7.24 4.56 8.00
CA VAL A 200 8.22 4.63 6.91
C VAL A 200 7.57 4.05 5.65
N LEU A 201 7.72 4.74 4.53
CA LEU A 201 7.14 4.36 3.23
C LEU A 201 8.23 3.98 2.23
N ASP A 202 7.85 3.12 1.29
CA ASP A 202 8.69 2.58 0.23
C ASP A 202 8.33 3.22 -1.13
N PHE A 203 9.33 3.71 -1.87
CA PHE A 203 9.19 4.34 -3.17
C PHE A 203 10.26 3.83 -4.14
N ILE A 204 9.89 3.69 -5.42
CA ILE A 204 10.77 3.17 -6.47
C ILE A 204 10.88 4.21 -7.60
N PRO A 205 11.82 5.17 -7.52
CA PRO A 205 11.90 6.27 -8.48
C PRO A 205 12.25 5.84 -9.91
N ARG A 206 12.95 4.71 -10.09
CA ARG A 206 13.50 4.32 -11.39
C ARG A 206 12.45 3.75 -12.35
N THR A 207 11.39 3.13 -11.84
CA THR A 207 10.46 2.30 -12.62
C THR A 207 9.02 2.79 -12.49
N ALA A 208 8.18 2.45 -13.46
CA ALA A 208 6.74 2.68 -13.43
C ALA A 208 6.00 1.47 -14.04
N ALA A 209 4.70 1.35 -13.76
CA ALA A 209 3.85 0.35 -14.39
C ALA A 209 3.77 0.56 -15.91
N ARG A 210 3.43 -0.53 -16.62
CA ARG A 210 3.28 -0.55 -18.08
C ARG A 210 2.15 0.36 -18.58
N ASP A 211 1.16 0.62 -17.74
CA ASP A 211 0.01 1.51 -17.95
C ASP A 211 -0.01 2.67 -16.94
N SER A 212 1.17 3.18 -16.56
CA SER A 212 1.27 4.30 -15.60
C SER A 212 0.44 5.51 -16.04
N ASN A 213 -0.23 6.16 -15.08
CA ASN A 213 -1.01 7.38 -15.33
C ASN A 213 -0.16 8.53 -15.90
N LEU A 214 1.15 8.49 -15.66
CA LEU A 214 2.09 9.47 -16.20
C LEU A 214 2.19 9.42 -17.73
N ILE A 215 1.84 8.29 -18.36
CA ILE A 215 1.88 8.14 -19.83
C ILE A 215 0.97 9.18 -20.51
N LEU A 216 -0.20 9.48 -19.93
CA LEU A 216 -1.16 10.42 -20.53
C LEU A 216 -0.62 11.86 -20.57
N LYS A 217 0.21 12.23 -19.60
CA LYS A 217 0.78 13.59 -19.49
C LYS A 217 2.18 13.70 -20.09
N HIS A 218 2.99 12.65 -19.96
CA HIS A 218 4.39 12.58 -20.32
C HIS A 218 4.72 11.28 -21.05
N PRO A 219 4.14 11.02 -22.24
CA PRO A 219 4.44 9.80 -23.01
C PRO A 219 5.93 9.69 -23.40
N GLU A 220 6.66 10.81 -23.44
CA GLU A 220 8.10 10.90 -23.70
C GLU A 220 8.97 10.39 -22.53
N TRP A 221 8.43 10.24 -21.32
CA TRP A 221 9.16 9.65 -20.19
C TRP A 221 9.29 8.12 -20.29
N PHE A 222 8.59 7.49 -21.23
CA PHE A 222 8.52 6.05 -21.40
C PHE A 222 9.24 5.60 -22.68
N TYR A 223 9.73 4.37 -22.66
CA TYR A 223 10.28 3.72 -23.86
C TYR A 223 9.20 2.90 -24.55
N TRP A 224 9.18 2.97 -25.88
CA TRP A 224 8.16 2.36 -26.73
C TRP A 224 8.78 1.33 -27.66
N ILE A 225 8.08 0.21 -27.86
CA ILE A 225 8.45 -0.84 -28.83
C ILE A 225 7.27 -1.14 -29.74
N LYS A 226 7.56 -1.65 -30.93
CA LYS A 226 6.54 -2.15 -31.86
C LYS A 226 5.83 -3.37 -31.27
N ILE A 227 4.52 -3.49 -31.49
CA ILE A 227 3.71 -4.52 -30.83
C ILE A 227 4.07 -5.93 -31.29
N GLU A 228 4.45 -6.09 -32.56
CA GLU A 228 4.91 -7.33 -33.16
C GLU A 228 6.20 -7.88 -32.51
N GLU A 229 6.96 -7.03 -31.81
CA GLU A 229 8.19 -7.41 -31.12
C GLU A 229 7.97 -7.92 -29.70
N LEU A 230 6.75 -7.79 -29.16
CA LEU A 230 6.45 -8.07 -27.75
C LEU A 230 6.73 -9.53 -27.36
N GLN A 231 6.31 -10.49 -28.18
CA GLN A 231 6.44 -11.93 -27.86
C GLN A 231 7.91 -12.37 -27.72
N GLY A 232 8.82 -11.76 -28.50
CA GLY A 232 10.25 -12.05 -28.48
C GLY A 232 11.09 -10.98 -27.79
N TYR A 233 10.49 -10.11 -26.98
CA TYR A 233 11.22 -9.06 -26.29
C TYR A 233 11.97 -9.61 -25.08
N GLY A 234 13.28 -9.35 -25.04
CA GLY A 234 14.14 -9.74 -23.93
C GLY A 234 15.53 -9.13 -24.05
N PRO A 235 16.32 -9.15 -22.96
CA PRO A 235 17.67 -8.62 -22.97
C PRO A 235 18.57 -9.46 -23.89
N PRO A 236 19.31 -8.84 -24.84
CA PRO A 236 20.24 -9.58 -25.69
C PRO A 236 21.38 -10.15 -24.84
N ARG A 237 21.74 -11.42 -25.06
CA ARG A 237 22.90 -12.04 -24.41
C ARG A 237 24.18 -11.50 -25.04
N ILE A 238 25.17 -11.21 -24.19
CA ILE A 238 26.48 -10.69 -24.61
C ILE A 238 27.52 -11.80 -24.46
N PRO A 239 27.99 -12.42 -25.56
CA PRO A 239 28.98 -13.49 -25.50
C PRO A 239 30.28 -13.03 -24.83
N GLY A 240 30.92 -13.92 -24.07
CA GLY A 240 32.25 -13.69 -23.50
C GLY A 240 32.35 -12.68 -22.35
N LYS A 241 31.23 -12.11 -21.87
CA LYS A 241 31.23 -11.10 -20.77
C LYS A 241 30.75 -11.62 -19.42
N GLY A 242 30.34 -12.89 -19.31
CA GLY A 242 29.81 -13.46 -18.07
C GLY A 242 28.52 -12.78 -17.60
N PHE A 243 28.13 -13.00 -16.35
CA PHE A 243 26.96 -12.34 -15.73
C PHE A 243 27.42 -11.17 -14.86
N LYS A 244 27.47 -9.97 -15.46
CA LYS A 244 27.83 -8.72 -14.79
C LYS A 244 27.15 -7.51 -15.43
N ILE A 245 27.21 -6.36 -14.75
CA ILE A 245 26.94 -5.06 -15.38
C ILE A 245 28.15 -4.73 -16.28
N PRO A 246 27.93 -4.33 -17.55
CA PRO A 246 29.02 -3.95 -18.46
C PRO A 246 29.84 -2.76 -17.94
N GLU A 247 31.15 -2.79 -18.21
CA GLU A 247 32.04 -1.65 -18.01
C GLU A 247 32.02 -0.72 -19.23
N LYS A 248 32.59 0.49 -19.11
CA LYS A 248 32.57 1.49 -20.19
C LYS A 248 33.27 0.99 -21.45
N GLU A 249 34.32 0.19 -21.28
CA GLU A 249 35.14 -0.41 -22.32
C GLU A 249 34.40 -1.53 -23.06
N ASP A 250 33.37 -2.13 -22.43
CA ASP A 250 32.54 -3.18 -23.03
C ASP A 250 31.54 -2.59 -24.05
N ILE A 251 31.22 -1.31 -23.94
CA ILE A 251 30.13 -0.66 -24.70
C ILE A 251 30.35 -0.75 -26.22
N PRO A 252 31.53 -0.41 -26.80
CA PRO A 252 31.72 -0.52 -28.24
C PRO A 252 31.52 -1.96 -28.76
N TYR A 253 32.00 -2.95 -28.00
CA TYR A 253 31.79 -4.36 -28.34
C TYR A 253 30.31 -4.74 -28.30
N ILE A 254 29.59 -4.36 -27.24
CA ILE A 254 28.15 -4.64 -27.09
C ILE A 254 27.37 -4.08 -28.27
N TYR A 255 27.59 -2.81 -28.62
CA TYR A 255 26.87 -2.15 -29.72
C TYR A 255 27.29 -2.67 -31.11
N SER A 256 28.40 -3.41 -31.22
CA SER A 256 28.81 -4.05 -32.48
C SER A 256 27.99 -5.32 -32.81
N LEU A 257 27.39 -5.96 -31.80
CA LEU A 257 26.71 -7.25 -31.93
C LEU A 257 25.40 -7.15 -32.72
N GLU A 258 25.17 -8.08 -33.64
CA GLU A 258 23.95 -8.13 -34.45
C GLU A 258 22.68 -8.33 -33.61
N SER A 259 22.77 -9.12 -32.53
CA SER A 259 21.67 -9.31 -31.58
C SER A 259 21.26 -8.00 -30.88
N VAL A 260 22.23 -7.13 -30.60
CA VAL A 260 21.99 -5.83 -29.96
C VAL A 260 21.43 -4.84 -30.98
N LYS A 261 21.95 -4.80 -32.21
CA LYS A 261 21.38 -3.99 -33.30
C LYS A 261 19.91 -4.36 -33.57
N LYS A 262 19.60 -5.67 -33.62
CA LYS A 262 18.22 -6.16 -33.75
C LYS A 262 17.35 -5.79 -32.54
N HIS A 263 17.90 -5.76 -31.33
CA HIS A 263 17.16 -5.30 -30.16
C HIS A 263 16.83 -3.79 -30.26
N LEU A 264 17.80 -2.96 -30.68
CA LEU A 264 17.62 -1.51 -30.83
C LEU A 264 16.59 -1.17 -31.92
N SER A 265 16.46 -1.97 -33.00
CA SER A 265 15.49 -1.72 -34.06
C SER A 265 14.02 -1.95 -33.67
N LYS A 266 13.76 -2.49 -32.47
CA LYS A 266 12.42 -2.75 -31.93
C LYS A 266 11.73 -1.48 -31.42
N PHE A 267 12.51 -0.47 -31.06
CA PHE A 267 12.00 0.73 -30.40
C PHE A 267 11.34 1.69 -31.39
N THR A 268 10.40 2.49 -30.88
CA THR A 268 9.72 3.56 -31.62
C THR A 268 9.83 4.87 -30.85
N LYS A 269 9.53 5.98 -31.53
CA LYS A 269 9.29 7.27 -30.85
C LYS A 269 8.03 7.18 -29.97
N SER A 270 7.84 8.18 -29.11
CA SER A 270 6.63 8.32 -28.31
C SER A 270 5.39 8.47 -29.21
N PRO A 271 4.19 8.04 -28.76
CA PRO A 271 2.96 8.15 -29.56
C PRO A 271 2.65 9.60 -29.95
N LYS A 272 2.93 10.55 -29.06
CA LYS A 272 2.79 11.99 -29.31
C LYS A 272 3.69 12.49 -30.44
N GLU A 273 4.90 11.95 -30.58
CA GLU A 273 5.80 12.30 -31.68
C GLU A 273 5.46 11.59 -33.00
N ILE A 274 4.88 10.38 -32.94
CA ILE A 274 4.50 9.62 -34.13
C ILE A 274 3.28 10.26 -34.82
N ASP A 275 2.26 10.60 -34.03
CA ASP A 275 1.01 11.19 -34.53
C ASP A 275 0.42 12.15 -33.47
N PRO A 276 0.78 13.44 -33.51
CA PRO A 276 0.32 14.43 -32.53
C PRO A 276 -1.21 14.57 -32.50
N GLN A 277 -1.87 14.58 -33.66
CA GLN A 277 -3.33 14.76 -33.74
C GLN A 277 -4.06 13.57 -33.14
N LYS A 278 -3.60 12.35 -33.42
CA LYS A 278 -4.19 11.15 -32.83
C LYS A 278 -3.96 11.09 -31.32
N TRP A 279 -2.79 11.54 -30.84
CA TRP A 279 -2.52 11.61 -29.41
C TRP A 279 -3.43 12.61 -28.69
N GLU A 280 -3.62 13.81 -29.26
CA GLU A 280 -4.53 14.82 -28.71
C GLU A 280 -5.99 14.35 -28.66
N ASN A 281 -6.44 13.56 -29.66
CA ASN A 281 -7.78 12.99 -29.68
C ASN A 281 -7.94 11.74 -28.79
N PHE A 282 -6.84 11.16 -28.29
CA PHE A 282 -6.86 10.00 -27.40
C PHE A 282 -7.06 10.40 -25.94
N THR A 283 -6.52 11.57 -25.55
CA THR A 283 -6.57 12.12 -24.20
C THR A 283 -7.87 12.88 -23.94
#